data_AF-A0A5E6NPZ4-F1
#
_entry.id   AF-A0A5E6NPZ4-F1
#
_cell.length_a   1.000
_cell.length_b   1.000
_cell.length_c   1.000
_cell.angle_alpha   90.00
_cell.angle_beta   90.00
_cell.angle_gamma   90.00
#
_symmetry.space_group_name_H-M   'P 1'
#
loop_
_entity.id
_entity.type
_entity.pdbx_description
1 polymer ?
#
loop_
_entity_poly.entity_id
_entity_poly.type
_entity_poly.pdbx_seq_one_letter_code
_entity_poly.pdbx_strand_id
1 'polypeptide(L)'
;MEAKNAPNVPTGKGYTKVYSTGSAFAALKANGSIKAWGKPNSGGKKAPSGRGYTDIYSTTDAFAALKANGLIKAWGNPDSGGADAPTGKGYTKIYSNPYAFAALKADGSIKAWGDFDFGGGKAPAGKGFIRIYSNAYAFAALKADGSIKAWEIQSLEAKKHPLTKAISRFIQPIKLLPPLKTMVRLHRGVS
;
A
#
# COMPACT_ATOMS: atom_id res chain seq x y z
N MET A 1 -40.66 -11.28 10.66
CA MET A 1 -39.97 -11.15 9.36
C MET A 1 -38.83 -12.15 9.34
N GLU A 2 -38.86 -13.14 8.46
CA GLU A 2 -37.67 -13.98 8.22
C GLU A 2 -36.66 -13.19 7.39
N ALA A 3 -35.40 -13.21 7.83
CA ALA A 3 -34.31 -12.63 7.06
C ALA A 3 -34.14 -13.43 5.76
N LYS A 4 -34.49 -12.82 4.62
CA LYS A 4 -34.17 -13.40 3.32
C LYS A 4 -32.66 -13.29 3.09
N ASN A 5 -32.02 -14.40 2.74
CA ASN A 5 -30.61 -14.40 2.38
C ASN A 5 -30.36 -13.45 1.20
N ALA A 6 -29.24 -12.71 1.26
CA ALA A 6 -28.78 -11.91 0.14
C ALA A 6 -28.59 -12.81 -1.10
N PRO A 7 -28.86 -12.29 -2.32
CA PRO A 7 -28.69 -13.08 -3.53
C PRO A 7 -27.24 -13.56 -3.70
N ASN A 8 -27.09 -14.80 -4.16
CA ASN A 8 -25.81 -15.45 -4.47
C ASN A 8 -24.87 -15.70 -3.28
N VAL A 9 -25.38 -15.72 -2.05
CA VAL A 9 -24.59 -16.17 -0.89
C VAL A 9 -24.13 -17.62 -1.12
N PRO A 10 -22.82 -17.92 -0.97
CA PRO A 10 -22.32 -19.27 -1.17
C PRO A 10 -22.95 -20.27 -0.17
N THR A 11 -23.51 -21.36 -0.68
CA THR A 11 -24.15 -22.43 0.13
C THR A 11 -23.17 -23.50 0.62
N GLY A 12 -21.90 -23.41 0.21
CA GLY A 12 -20.87 -24.36 0.63
C GLY A 12 -20.49 -24.23 2.11
N LYS A 13 -19.83 -25.25 2.65
CA LYS A 13 -19.24 -25.23 4.00
C LYS A 13 -17.72 -25.03 3.93
N GLY A 14 -17.10 -24.84 5.11
CA GLY A 14 -15.64 -24.80 5.29
C GLY A 14 -15.00 -23.44 4.98
N TYR A 15 -15.77 -22.37 4.99
CA TYR A 15 -15.25 -21.00 4.99
C TYR A 15 -14.71 -20.67 6.39
N THR A 16 -13.56 -20.03 6.44
CA THR A 16 -12.85 -19.70 7.68
C THR A 16 -12.77 -18.19 7.92
N LYS A 17 -12.89 -17.38 6.86
CA LYS A 17 -12.85 -15.91 6.92
C LYS A 17 -13.80 -15.32 5.87
N VAL A 18 -14.38 -14.17 6.19
CA VAL A 18 -15.19 -13.35 5.28
C VAL A 18 -14.62 -11.94 5.27
N TYR A 19 -14.56 -11.34 4.08
CA TYR A 19 -14.06 -10.00 3.80
C TYR A 19 -15.12 -9.23 3.03
N SER A 20 -15.08 -7.90 3.12
CA SER A 20 -16.05 -7.02 2.46
C SER A 20 -15.39 -5.85 1.76
N THR A 21 -16.00 -5.45 0.65
CA THR A 21 -15.90 -4.09 0.09
C THR A 21 -17.15 -3.31 0.51
N GLY A 22 -17.35 -2.09 0.00
CA GLY A 22 -18.56 -1.32 0.28
C GLY A 22 -19.84 -1.93 -0.27
N SER A 23 -19.75 -2.89 -1.20
CA SER A 23 -20.94 -3.49 -1.86
C SER A 23 -20.80 -4.95 -2.27
N ALA A 24 -19.74 -5.64 -1.84
CA ALA A 24 -19.53 -7.06 -2.12
C ALA A 24 -18.80 -7.77 -0.97
N PHE A 25 -18.83 -9.10 -1.00
CA PHE A 25 -18.16 -9.95 -0.04
C PHE A 25 -17.30 -11.00 -0.74
N ALA A 26 -16.26 -11.45 -0.03
CA ALA A 26 -15.43 -12.58 -0.41
C ALA A 26 -15.21 -13.49 0.80
N ALA A 27 -15.37 -14.79 0.64
CA ALA A 27 -15.12 -15.80 1.67
C ALA A 27 -13.95 -16.70 1.27
N LEU A 28 -13.04 -16.92 2.23
CA LEU A 28 -11.87 -17.77 2.10
C LEU A 28 -12.11 -19.11 2.81
N LYS A 29 -11.76 -20.22 2.16
CA LYS A 29 -11.76 -21.56 2.77
C LYS A 29 -10.39 -21.94 3.35
N ALA A 30 -10.38 -22.95 4.23
CA ALA A 30 -9.14 -23.50 4.81
C ALA A 30 -8.11 -23.98 3.76
N ASN A 31 -8.59 -24.52 2.62
CA ASN A 31 -7.71 -24.92 1.51
C ASN A 31 -7.24 -23.73 0.65
N GLY A 32 -7.59 -22.50 1.03
CA GLY A 32 -7.24 -21.28 0.35
C GLY A 32 -7.98 -21.04 -0.96
N SER A 33 -9.18 -21.59 -1.16
CA SER A 33 -10.07 -21.21 -2.28
C SER A 33 -11.02 -20.08 -1.89
N ILE A 34 -11.43 -19.27 -2.87
CA ILE A 34 -12.21 -18.04 -2.65
C ILE A 34 -13.56 -18.12 -3.38
N LYS A 35 -14.62 -17.62 -2.73
CA LYS A 35 -15.91 -17.34 -3.37
C LYS A 35 -16.32 -15.90 -3.06
N ALA A 36 -16.85 -15.20 -4.06
CA ALA A 36 -17.34 -13.83 -3.90
C ALA A 36 -18.80 -13.71 -4.34
N TRP A 37 -19.51 -12.75 -3.75
CA TRP A 37 -20.90 -12.42 -4.03
C TRP A 37 -21.18 -10.94 -3.75
N GLY A 38 -22.32 -10.43 -4.21
CA GLY A 38 -22.69 -9.01 -4.12
C GLY A 38 -22.51 -8.27 -5.45
N LYS A 39 -22.29 -6.95 -5.40
CA LYS A 39 -22.23 -6.08 -6.59
C LYS A 39 -21.07 -6.51 -7.51
N PRO A 40 -21.34 -6.85 -8.78
CA PRO A 40 -20.31 -7.35 -9.70
C PRO A 40 -19.09 -6.45 -9.88
N ASN A 41 -19.30 -5.13 -9.96
CA ASN A 41 -18.24 -4.16 -10.18
C ASN A 41 -17.43 -3.87 -8.91
N SER A 42 -17.95 -4.20 -7.72
CA SER A 42 -17.26 -4.04 -6.44
C SER A 42 -16.56 -5.32 -5.97
N GLY A 43 -16.33 -6.27 -6.89
CA GLY A 43 -15.68 -7.55 -6.62
C GLY A 43 -16.62 -8.70 -6.26
N GLY A 44 -17.93 -8.54 -6.40
CA GLY A 44 -18.93 -9.58 -6.13
C GLY A 44 -18.96 -10.72 -7.17
N LYS A 45 -18.14 -10.64 -8.22
CA LYS A 45 -17.89 -11.71 -9.19
C LYS A 45 -16.42 -11.79 -9.55
N LYS A 46 -16.03 -12.84 -10.28
CA LYS A 46 -14.68 -13.04 -10.83
C LYS A 46 -13.57 -13.10 -9.77
N ALA A 47 -13.88 -13.57 -8.56
CA ALA A 47 -12.85 -13.98 -7.61
C ALA A 47 -11.91 -15.01 -8.26
N PRO A 48 -10.60 -14.96 -7.95
CA PRO A 48 -9.63 -15.82 -8.60
C PRO A 48 -9.89 -17.30 -8.29
N SER A 49 -9.68 -18.14 -9.30
CA SER A 49 -9.80 -19.59 -9.16
C SER A 49 -8.55 -20.20 -8.51
N GLY A 50 -8.69 -21.44 -8.06
CA GLY A 50 -7.61 -22.21 -7.45
C GLY A 50 -7.60 -22.19 -5.93
N ARG A 51 -6.45 -22.58 -5.37
CA ARG A 51 -6.23 -22.81 -3.93
C ARG A 51 -4.94 -22.12 -3.46
N GLY A 52 -4.72 -22.16 -2.14
CA GLY A 52 -3.51 -21.67 -1.49
C GLY A 52 -3.45 -20.15 -1.26
N TYR A 53 -4.58 -19.45 -1.37
CA TYR A 53 -4.70 -18.09 -0.83
C TYR A 53 -4.75 -18.14 0.70
N THR A 54 -4.03 -17.24 1.36
CA THR A 54 -3.90 -17.20 2.82
C THR A 54 -4.66 -16.04 3.45
N ASP A 55 -4.76 -14.93 2.72
CA ASP A 55 -5.50 -13.73 3.13
C ASP A 55 -6.06 -12.97 1.92
N ILE A 56 -7.07 -12.16 2.20
CA ILE A 56 -7.70 -11.21 1.29
C ILE A 56 -7.66 -9.82 1.93
N TYR A 57 -7.53 -8.80 1.10
CA TYR A 57 -7.55 -7.39 1.46
C TYR A 57 -8.54 -6.68 0.56
N SER A 58 -9.09 -5.56 1.01
CA SER A 58 -10.09 -4.81 0.25
C SER A 58 -9.83 -3.30 0.25
N THR A 59 -10.22 -2.68 -0.85
CA THR A 59 -10.53 -1.25 -0.97
C THR A 59 -12.05 -1.09 -0.91
N THR A 60 -12.57 0.09 -1.25
CA THR A 60 -14.03 0.31 -1.29
C THR A 60 -14.73 -0.53 -2.35
N ASP A 61 -14.05 -0.87 -3.45
CA ASP A 61 -14.66 -1.55 -4.61
C ASP A 61 -13.80 -2.67 -5.22
N ALA A 62 -12.68 -3.02 -4.60
CA ALA A 62 -11.83 -4.10 -5.09
C ALA A 62 -11.28 -4.98 -3.96
N PHE A 63 -10.84 -6.17 -4.34
CA PHE A 63 -10.15 -7.11 -3.48
C PHE A 63 -8.77 -7.47 -4.06
N ALA A 64 -7.85 -7.83 -3.16
CA ALA A 64 -6.58 -8.45 -3.48
C ALA A 64 -6.34 -9.66 -2.57
N ALA A 65 -6.03 -10.81 -3.16
CA ALA A 65 -5.73 -12.03 -2.43
C ALA A 65 -4.24 -12.39 -2.52
N LEU A 66 -3.66 -12.75 -1.37
CA LEU A 66 -2.26 -13.14 -1.23
C LEU A 66 -2.16 -14.66 -1.09
N LYS A 67 -1.23 -15.28 -1.82
CA LYS A 67 -0.85 -16.69 -1.63
C LYS A 67 0.35 -16.82 -0.69
N ALA A 68 0.52 -18.03 -0.12
CA ALA A 68 1.66 -18.37 0.73
C ALA A 68 3.03 -18.18 0.03
N ASN A 69 3.10 -18.38 -1.29
CA ASN A 69 4.31 -18.12 -2.09
C ASN A 69 4.51 -16.63 -2.42
N GLY A 70 3.64 -15.76 -1.90
CA GLY A 70 3.67 -14.33 -2.11
C GLY A 70 3.17 -13.87 -3.47
N LEU A 71 2.40 -14.68 -4.20
CA LEU A 71 1.71 -14.23 -5.42
C LEU A 71 0.41 -13.49 -5.05
N ILE A 72 0.13 -12.40 -5.77
CA ILE A 72 -1.07 -11.57 -5.57
C ILE A 72 -2.00 -11.70 -6.77
N LYS A 73 -3.31 -11.78 -6.51
CA LYS A 73 -4.36 -11.62 -7.52
C LYS A 73 -5.39 -10.59 -7.05
N ALA A 74 -5.70 -9.62 -7.90
CA ALA A 74 -6.76 -8.65 -7.65
C ALA A 74 -7.99 -8.90 -8.54
N TRP A 75 -9.14 -8.45 -8.07
CA TRP A 75 -10.41 -8.43 -8.80
C TRP A 75 -11.34 -7.35 -8.24
N GLY A 76 -12.32 -6.91 -9.04
CA GLY A 76 -13.24 -5.83 -8.69
C GLY A 76 -13.07 -4.63 -9.62
N ASN A 77 -13.32 -3.42 -9.11
CA ASN A 77 -13.18 -2.20 -9.90
C ASN A 77 -11.70 -1.93 -10.22
N PRO A 78 -11.29 -1.89 -11.50
CA PRO A 78 -9.90 -1.59 -11.89
C PRO A 78 -9.38 -0.28 -11.30
N ASP A 79 -10.19 0.77 -11.28
CA ASP A 79 -9.81 2.10 -10.79
C ASP A 79 -9.50 2.09 -9.28
N SER A 80 -10.07 1.15 -8.54
CA SER A 80 -9.81 0.94 -7.11
C SER A 80 -8.81 -0.19 -6.83
N GLY A 81 -8.01 -0.58 -7.81
CA GLY A 81 -6.99 -1.63 -7.69
C GLY A 81 -7.49 -3.06 -7.89
N GLY A 82 -8.66 -3.23 -8.51
CA GLY A 82 -9.22 -4.52 -8.93
C GLY A 82 -8.53 -5.13 -10.15
N ALA A 83 -7.55 -4.44 -10.72
CA ALA A 83 -6.66 -4.88 -11.79
C ALA A 83 -5.20 -4.52 -11.46
N ASP A 84 -4.27 -4.99 -12.31
CA ASP A 84 -2.86 -4.58 -12.30
C ASP A 84 -2.09 -4.79 -10.99
N ALA A 85 -2.55 -5.74 -10.18
CA ALA A 85 -1.77 -6.24 -9.06
C ALA A 85 -0.38 -6.69 -9.53
N PRO A 86 0.68 -6.43 -8.73
CA PRO A 86 2.04 -6.62 -9.17
C PRO A 86 2.33 -8.09 -9.48
N THR A 87 3.08 -8.32 -10.56
CA THR A 87 3.51 -9.65 -10.96
C THR A 87 4.66 -10.15 -10.08
N GLY A 88 4.87 -11.47 -10.09
CA GLY A 88 5.92 -12.13 -9.32
C GLY A 88 5.45 -12.70 -7.98
N LYS A 89 6.42 -13.19 -7.21
CA LYS A 89 6.26 -13.88 -5.92
C LYS A 89 7.03 -13.13 -4.81
N GLY A 90 6.88 -13.61 -3.58
CA GLY A 90 7.65 -13.13 -2.42
C GLY A 90 7.09 -11.89 -1.73
N TYR A 91 5.88 -11.44 -2.08
CA TYR A 91 5.14 -10.49 -1.25
C TYR A 91 4.70 -11.18 0.05
N THR A 92 4.87 -10.50 1.17
CA THR A 92 4.59 -11.04 2.50
C THR A 92 3.36 -10.40 3.13
N LYS A 93 3.00 -9.18 2.71
CA LYS A 93 1.84 -8.46 3.24
C LYS A 93 1.31 -7.45 2.24
N ILE A 94 -0.01 -7.26 2.27
CA ILE A 94 -0.71 -6.19 1.54
C ILE A 94 -1.29 -5.23 2.58
N TYR A 95 -1.35 -3.97 2.19
CA TYR A 95 -1.98 -2.85 2.90
C TYR A 95 -2.91 -2.16 1.91
N SER A 96 -3.99 -1.56 2.40
CA SER A 96 -4.95 -0.86 1.55
C SER A 96 -5.39 0.45 2.19
N ASN A 97 -5.85 1.35 1.33
CA ASN A 97 -6.72 2.47 1.68
C ASN A 97 -8.05 2.28 0.91
N PRO A 98 -9.00 3.24 0.95
CA PRO A 98 -10.26 3.11 0.22
C PRO A 98 -10.15 2.96 -1.30
N TYR A 99 -9.01 3.27 -1.93
CA TYR A 99 -8.84 3.38 -3.39
C TYR A 99 -7.66 2.61 -3.98
N ALA A 100 -6.68 2.21 -3.16
CA ALA A 100 -5.43 1.64 -3.62
C ALA A 100 -4.87 0.60 -2.64
N PHE A 101 -3.88 -0.14 -3.13
CA PHE A 101 -3.15 -1.15 -2.39
C PHE A 101 -1.64 -0.91 -2.45
N ALA A 102 -0.94 -1.36 -1.41
CA ALA A 102 0.51 -1.47 -1.37
C ALA A 102 0.95 -2.83 -0.83
N ALA A 103 1.86 -3.50 -1.52
CA ALA A 103 2.42 -4.80 -1.14
C ALA A 103 3.89 -4.68 -0.76
N LEU A 104 4.25 -5.34 0.34
CA LEU A 104 5.60 -5.40 0.90
C LEU A 104 6.21 -6.78 0.64
N LYS A 105 7.47 -6.83 0.19
CA LYS A 105 8.26 -8.07 0.11
C LYS A 105 9.12 -8.28 1.36
N ALA A 106 9.63 -9.51 1.52
CA ALA A 106 10.56 -9.86 2.62
C ALA A 106 11.86 -9.04 2.60
N ASP A 107 12.34 -8.65 1.41
CA ASP A 107 13.51 -7.77 1.28
C ASP A 107 13.18 -6.28 1.57
N GLY A 108 11.93 -6.00 1.92
CA GLY A 108 11.43 -4.68 2.22
C GLY A 108 11.21 -3.80 1.00
N SER A 109 11.16 -4.34 -0.22
CA SER A 109 10.71 -3.57 -1.40
C SER A 109 9.18 -3.46 -1.45
N ILE A 110 8.69 -2.35 -2.02
CA ILE A 110 7.26 -2.02 -2.07
C ILE A 110 6.79 -1.89 -3.51
N LYS A 111 5.58 -2.39 -3.78
CA LYS A 111 4.82 -2.09 -5.00
C LYS A 111 3.43 -1.60 -4.62
N ALA A 112 2.94 -0.56 -5.29
CA ALA A 112 1.57 -0.07 -5.14
C ALA A 112 0.83 -0.15 -6.47
N TRP A 113 -0.49 -0.27 -6.39
CA TRP A 113 -1.42 -0.31 -7.53
C TRP A 113 -2.82 0.17 -7.11
N GLY A 114 -3.67 0.49 -8.08
CA GLY A 114 -4.98 1.12 -7.89
C GLY A 114 -4.94 2.59 -8.26
N ASP A 115 -5.80 3.40 -7.63
CA ASP A 115 -5.93 4.80 -8.00
C ASP A 115 -4.63 5.57 -7.76
N PHE A 116 -4.11 6.17 -8.82
CA PHE A 116 -2.83 6.88 -8.81
C PHE A 116 -2.83 8.11 -7.89
N ASP A 117 -3.96 8.80 -7.78
CA ASP A 117 -4.09 10.02 -6.97
C ASP A 117 -4.16 9.71 -5.47
N PHE A 118 -4.46 8.46 -5.13
CA PHE A 118 -4.55 7.93 -3.76
C PHE A 118 -3.53 6.82 -3.50
N GLY A 119 -2.32 6.96 -4.05
CA GLY A 119 -1.20 6.09 -3.64
C GLY A 119 -1.05 4.78 -4.37
N GLY A 120 -1.91 4.51 -5.34
CA GLY A 120 -1.81 3.38 -6.25
C GLY A 120 -0.63 3.48 -7.22
N GLY A 121 0.15 4.56 -7.16
CA GLY A 121 1.37 4.73 -7.93
C GLY A 121 2.54 5.24 -7.10
N LYS A 122 3.74 5.23 -7.71
CA LYS A 122 4.95 5.90 -7.18
C LYS A 122 5.39 5.45 -5.77
N ALA A 123 5.14 4.20 -5.40
CA ALA A 123 5.71 3.62 -4.19
C ALA A 123 7.24 3.85 -4.13
N PRO A 124 7.81 4.14 -2.95
CA PRO A 124 9.21 4.48 -2.82
C PRO A 124 10.11 3.33 -3.30
N ALA A 125 11.10 3.68 -4.12
CA ALA A 125 12.10 2.73 -4.55
C ALA A 125 13.04 2.32 -3.40
N GLY A 126 13.62 1.13 -3.52
CA GLY A 126 14.59 0.59 -2.57
C GLY A 126 14.04 -0.57 -1.74
N LYS A 127 14.79 -0.90 -0.69
CA LYS A 127 14.61 -2.06 0.19
C LYS A 127 14.65 -1.65 1.66
N GLY A 128 14.39 -2.61 2.55
CA GLY A 128 14.51 -2.43 3.99
C GLY A 128 13.33 -1.73 4.67
N PHE A 129 12.21 -1.52 3.96
CA PHE A 129 10.96 -1.17 4.59
C PHE A 129 10.42 -2.37 5.37
N ILE A 130 9.92 -2.14 6.58
CA ILE A 130 9.45 -3.21 7.47
C ILE A 130 7.93 -3.14 7.69
N ARG A 131 7.31 -1.99 7.42
CA ARG A 131 5.88 -1.78 7.60
C ARG A 131 5.37 -0.64 6.73
N ILE A 132 4.12 -0.76 6.32
CA ILE A 132 3.37 0.29 5.64
C ILE A 132 2.17 0.65 6.52
N TYR A 133 1.79 1.91 6.47
CA TYR A 133 0.61 2.47 7.10
C TYR A 133 -0.16 3.23 6.04
N SER A 134 -1.47 3.33 6.21
CA SER A 134 -2.35 4.04 5.29
C SER A 134 -3.30 4.97 6.04
N ASN A 135 -3.73 6.01 5.34
CA ASN A 135 -4.94 6.75 5.65
C ASN A 135 -5.85 6.74 4.40
N ALA A 136 -6.94 7.51 4.37
CA ALA A 136 -7.88 7.49 3.25
C ALA A 136 -7.28 7.89 1.88
N TYR A 137 -6.19 8.66 1.90
CA TYR A 137 -5.58 9.29 0.73
C TYR A 137 -4.06 9.25 0.78
N ALA A 138 -3.50 8.40 1.66
CA ALA A 138 -2.13 8.30 2.17
C ALA A 138 -1.54 6.88 2.18
N PHE A 139 -0.28 6.69 1.78
CA PHE A 139 0.58 5.65 2.36
C PHE A 139 1.87 6.22 2.96
N ALA A 140 2.36 5.56 4.02
CA ALA A 140 3.67 5.80 4.60
C ALA A 140 4.36 4.48 4.93
N ALA A 141 5.65 4.36 4.62
CA ALA A 141 6.47 3.20 4.92
C ALA A 141 7.59 3.53 5.91
N LEU A 142 7.77 2.66 6.89
CA LEU A 142 8.80 2.72 7.92
C LEU A 142 9.92 1.75 7.59
N LYS A 143 11.17 2.20 7.70
CA LYS A 143 12.37 1.35 7.67
C LYS A 143 12.83 0.96 9.07
N ALA A 144 13.66 -0.08 9.14
CA ALA A 144 14.23 -0.56 10.40
C ALA A 144 15.11 0.48 11.12
N ASP A 145 15.73 1.40 10.36
CA ASP A 145 16.51 2.52 10.90
C ASP A 145 15.65 3.69 11.44
N GLY A 146 14.31 3.53 11.45
CA GLY A 146 13.37 4.55 11.90
C GLY A 146 13.00 5.59 10.84
N SER A 147 13.64 5.58 9.67
CA SER A 147 13.30 6.53 8.60
C SER A 147 11.95 6.21 7.96
N ILE A 148 11.23 7.26 7.57
CA ILE A 148 9.89 7.17 6.99
C ILE A 148 9.89 7.74 5.57
N LYS A 149 9.18 7.08 4.66
CA LYS A 149 8.84 7.58 3.33
C LYS A 149 7.32 7.55 3.15
N ALA A 150 6.72 8.70 2.90
CA ALA A 150 5.32 8.80 2.52
C ALA A 150 5.20 8.95 0.99
N TRP A 151 4.11 8.44 0.44
CA TRP A 151 3.69 8.74 -0.92
C TRP A 151 2.22 9.12 -0.93
N GLU A 152 1.88 9.83 -1.99
CA GLU A 152 0.64 10.56 -2.28
C GLU A 152 0.29 11.78 -1.40
N ILE A 153 -0.72 12.54 -1.87
CA ILE A 153 -0.88 14.01 -1.90
C ILE A 153 -0.01 14.65 -3.01
N GLN A 154 -0.53 14.70 -4.25
CA GLN A 154 -0.28 15.91 -5.04
C GLN A 154 -1.16 16.97 -4.40
N SER A 155 -0.57 17.81 -3.56
CA SER A 155 -1.35 18.84 -2.89
C SER A 155 -2.04 19.67 -3.98
N LEU A 156 -3.36 19.86 -3.83
CA LEU A 156 -4.05 20.96 -4.49
C LEU A 156 -3.37 22.31 -4.15
N GLU A 157 -2.49 22.36 -3.14
CA GLU A 157 -1.59 23.47 -2.85
C GLU A 157 -0.45 23.66 -3.85
N ALA A 158 0.02 22.64 -4.56
CA ALA A 158 1.10 22.80 -5.54
C ALA A 158 0.70 23.68 -6.73
N LYS A 159 -0.62 23.86 -6.95
CA LYS A 159 -1.17 24.84 -7.90
C LYS A 159 -1.49 26.21 -7.28
N LYS A 160 -1.51 26.36 -5.95
CA LYS A 160 -1.88 27.62 -5.28
C LYS A 160 -0.74 28.32 -4.53
N HIS A 161 0.30 27.63 -4.06
CA HIS A 161 1.41 28.26 -3.34
C HIS A 161 2.78 27.59 -3.62
N PRO A 162 3.65 28.19 -4.46
CA PRO A 162 4.99 27.65 -4.75
C PRO A 162 5.97 27.68 -3.55
N LEU A 163 5.60 28.28 -2.42
CA LEU A 163 6.47 28.45 -1.24
C LEU A 163 6.51 27.21 -0.31
N THR A 164 5.52 26.30 -0.35
CA THR A 164 5.50 25.11 0.51
C THR A 164 6.52 24.03 0.08
N LYS A 165 7.07 24.14 -1.14
CA LYS A 165 8.10 23.22 -1.67
C LYS A 165 9.41 23.27 -0.87
N ALA A 166 9.63 24.31 -0.07
CA ALA A 166 10.81 24.44 0.78
C ALA A 166 10.77 23.52 2.01
N ILE A 167 9.62 23.33 2.65
CA ILE A 167 9.54 22.59 3.93
C ILE A 167 9.75 21.08 3.74
N SER A 168 9.27 20.52 2.63
CA SER A 168 9.51 19.11 2.28
C SER A 168 10.98 18.79 1.96
N ARG A 169 11.86 19.80 1.81
CA ARG A 169 13.31 19.64 1.58
C ARG A 169 14.15 19.77 2.86
N PHE A 170 13.57 20.13 4.01
CA PHE A 170 14.32 20.40 5.26
C PHE A 170 14.39 19.26 6.27
N ILE A 171 13.87 18.07 5.96
CA ILE A 171 14.17 16.86 6.76
C ILE A 171 15.39 16.15 6.15
N GLN A 172 16.56 16.80 6.26
CA GLN A 172 17.84 16.11 6.31
C GLN A 172 18.40 16.28 7.73
N PRO A 173 19.04 15.27 8.32
CA PRO A 173 19.68 15.45 9.62
C PRO A 173 20.75 16.54 9.50
N ILE A 174 20.65 17.56 10.36
CA ILE A 174 21.64 18.62 10.52
C ILE A 174 22.99 17.96 10.78
N LYS A 175 23.90 17.99 9.79
CA LYS A 175 25.31 17.65 10.04
C LYS A 175 25.89 18.76 10.90
N LEU A 176 26.26 18.42 12.14
CA LEU A 176 27.03 19.29 13.03
C LEU A 176 28.34 19.67 12.32
N LEU A 177 28.61 20.97 12.15
CA LEU A 177 29.88 21.46 11.62
C LEU A 177 31.00 21.21 12.64
N PRO A 178 32.20 20.77 12.22
CA PRO A 178 33.35 20.71 13.12
C PRO A 178 33.81 22.12 13.52
N PRO A 179 34.37 22.31 14.73
CA PRO A 179 34.78 23.61 15.22
C PRO A 179 35.92 24.22 14.38
N LEU A 180 35.86 25.54 14.14
CA LEU A 180 36.89 26.26 13.39
C LEU A 180 38.25 26.18 14.12
N LYS A 181 39.30 25.83 13.37
CA LYS A 181 40.69 25.99 13.84
C LYS A 181 41.04 27.47 13.89
N THR A 182 41.59 27.91 15.03
CA THR A 182 42.12 29.26 15.23
C THR A 182 43.30 29.50 14.28
N MET A 183 43.19 30.46 13.36
CA MET A 183 44.30 30.88 12.51
C MET A 183 45.22 31.84 13.28
N VAL A 184 46.47 31.44 13.49
CA VAL A 184 47.55 32.29 14.00
C VAL A 184 47.98 33.25 12.88
N ARG A 185 47.92 34.56 13.16
CA ARG A 185 48.32 35.63 12.24
C ARG A 185 49.85 35.75 12.24
N LEU A 186 50.49 35.24 11.18
CA LEU A 186 51.93 35.41 10.96
C LEU A 186 52.21 36.87 10.59
N HIS A 187 52.74 37.66 11.54
CA HIS A 187 53.39 38.93 11.21
C HIS A 187 54.78 38.60 10.65
N ARG A 188 54.97 38.75 9.34
CA ARG A 188 56.31 38.93 8.79
C ARG A 188 56.64 40.43 8.86
N GLY A 189 57.64 40.76 9.66
CA GLY A 189 58.38 42.01 9.52
C GLY A 189 59.59 41.84 8.59
N VAL A 190 60.31 42.95 8.45
CA VAL A 190 61.67 43.14 7.89
C VAL A 190 61.67 43.34 6.36
N SER A 191 62.23 44.41 5.76
CA SER A 191 63.13 45.49 6.21
C SER A 191 62.70 46.85 5.68
#